data_AF-A0A1S3CJI7-F1
#
_entry.id   AF-A0A1S3CJI7-F1
#
_cell.length_a   1.000
_cell.length_b   1.000
_cell.length_c   1.000
_cell.angle_alpha   90.00
_cell.angle_beta   90.00
_cell.angle_gamma   90.00
#
_symmetry.space_group_name_H-M   'P 1'
#
loop_
_entity.id
_entity.type
_entity.pdbx_description
1 polymer ?
#
loop_
_entity_poly.entity_id
_entity_poly.type
_entity_poly.pdbx_seq_one_letter_code
_entity_poly.pdbx_strand_id
1 'polypeptide(L)'
;MASKSLAHSFRNFSTVPSFCNASTIFRTTYTTISTFRPTVHRSISVASRPVSVTPGSFTWDDVVHVSSPESFQDDPADLTGYFEKVKLCNRGSDTQSEFFPFVIDGQIVGYVHHGFAKHLQQYPNVFTFSQDDSVKVGACLTLHESLKTPEDRTRAVGDVVKCLGEEVIPGTRNEVYGVHMNGYVEKEGKKFLWVAKRSQTKPTFPGMLDHLVAGGLPQGISCGENLMKECKEEAGIPRSVSKEAIPVGAISYTDIKGYGYKRDVQFCYDLKLPESFVPENQDGEVEGFMLLPVTNVANVIRRTQFFKPNCSLVIINFLFRHGYIKPESSGYLELLQSLRSGTCF
;
A
#
# COMPACT_ATOMS: atom_id res chain seq x y z
N MET A 1 2.15 2.60 22.10
CA MET A 1 1.30 2.27 20.94
C MET A 1 2.09 1.39 20.00
N ALA A 2 1.59 0.21 19.63
CA ALA A 2 2.36 -0.80 18.91
C ALA A 2 2.52 -0.44 17.41
N SER A 3 3.78 -0.38 16.99
CA SER A 3 4.28 -0.18 15.62
C SER A 3 3.52 -0.99 14.58
N LYS A 4 3.02 -0.33 13.52
CA LYS A 4 2.47 -0.97 12.32
C LYS A 4 3.54 -1.08 11.24
N SER A 5 3.39 -2.12 10.41
CA SER A 5 4.14 -2.45 9.19
C SER A 5 5.50 -3.11 9.39
N LEU A 6 5.51 -4.45 9.28
CA LEU A 6 6.48 -5.13 8.42
C LEU A 6 5.86 -6.37 7.76
N ALA A 7 6.20 -6.54 6.48
CA ALA A 7 5.91 -7.73 5.70
C ALA A 7 7.25 -8.38 5.32
N HIS A 8 7.73 -9.32 6.13
CA HIS A 8 8.74 -10.28 5.69
C HIS A 8 8.48 -11.67 6.28
N SER A 9 8.88 -12.66 5.49
CA SER A 9 8.56 -14.08 5.61
C SER A 9 9.05 -14.69 6.92
N PHE A 10 8.14 -15.26 7.70
CA PHE A 10 8.51 -16.26 8.70
C PHE A 10 8.91 -17.56 7.99
N ARG A 11 9.94 -18.25 8.48
CA ARG A 11 10.29 -19.61 8.02
C ARG A 11 9.29 -20.60 8.61
N ASN A 12 8.56 -21.31 7.75
CA ASN A 12 7.70 -22.41 8.17
C ASN A 12 8.55 -23.55 8.76
N PHE A 13 8.19 -24.00 9.96
CA PHE A 13 8.65 -25.28 10.49
C PHE A 13 7.67 -26.38 10.05
N SER A 14 8.19 -27.35 9.31
CA SER A 14 7.47 -28.52 8.79
C SER A 14 7.41 -29.64 9.82
N THR A 15 6.28 -30.36 9.90
CA THR A 15 6.24 -31.83 9.90
C THR A 15 4.86 -32.39 9.47
N VAL A 16 4.78 -32.81 8.19
CA VAL A 16 4.32 -34.09 7.55
C VAL A 16 3.02 -34.85 8.00
N PRO A 17 2.45 -35.79 7.19
CA PRO A 17 1.19 -35.59 6.45
C PRO A 17 0.12 -36.67 6.74
N SER A 18 -1.11 -36.50 6.26
CA SER A 18 -1.97 -37.65 5.96
C SER A 18 -3.04 -37.37 4.90
N PHE A 19 -3.43 -38.47 4.25
CA PHE A 19 -3.94 -38.66 2.90
C PHE A 19 -5.48 -38.62 2.76
N CYS A 20 -5.93 -38.37 1.52
CA CYS A 20 -7.12 -38.92 0.81
C CYS A 20 -8.52 -38.54 1.36
N ASN A 21 -9.60 -38.44 0.58
CA ASN A 21 -9.87 -38.77 -0.82
C ASN A 21 -11.13 -38.01 -1.28
N ALA A 22 -11.29 -37.90 -2.59
CA ALA A 22 -12.43 -37.33 -3.28
C ALA A 22 -13.75 -38.10 -3.07
N SER A 23 -14.89 -37.40 -3.18
CA SER A 23 -16.13 -38.03 -3.67
C SER A 23 -16.98 -37.01 -4.42
N THR A 24 -17.12 -37.29 -5.72
CA THR A 24 -18.06 -36.71 -6.67
C THR A 24 -19.49 -37.07 -6.28
N ILE A 25 -20.43 -36.11 -6.30
CA ILE A 25 -21.87 -36.40 -6.46
C ILE A 25 -22.44 -35.48 -7.56
N PHE A 26 -23.05 -36.14 -8.54
CA PHE A 26 -23.78 -35.60 -9.68
C PHE A 26 -25.26 -35.35 -9.34
N ARG A 27 -25.93 -34.59 -10.24
CA ARG A 27 -27.39 -34.48 -10.49
C ARG A 27 -28.18 -33.55 -9.55
N THR A 28 -29.14 -32.72 -9.97
CA THR A 28 -29.96 -32.67 -11.19
C THR A 28 -30.37 -31.21 -11.50
N THR A 29 -30.51 -30.94 -12.79
CA THR A 29 -31.03 -29.74 -13.46
C THR A 29 -32.47 -29.36 -13.06
N TYR A 30 -32.75 -28.05 -12.98
CA TYR A 30 -34.06 -27.50 -13.33
C TYR A 30 -33.92 -26.30 -14.25
N THR A 31 -34.49 -26.44 -15.43
CA THR A 31 -34.55 -25.47 -16.52
C THR A 31 -35.66 -24.46 -16.25
N THR A 32 -35.34 -23.16 -16.23
CA THR A 32 -36.33 -22.11 -16.46
C THR A 32 -35.87 -21.27 -17.65
N ILE A 33 -36.71 -21.26 -18.68
CA ILE A 33 -36.49 -20.56 -19.95
C ILE A 33 -36.75 -19.07 -19.69
N SER A 34 -35.70 -18.26 -19.75
CA SER A 34 -35.81 -16.80 -19.86
C SER A 34 -35.24 -16.38 -21.20
N THR A 35 -36.10 -15.86 -22.07
CA THR A 35 -35.72 -15.34 -23.39
C THR A 35 -35.09 -13.97 -23.26
N PHE A 36 -33.81 -13.94 -22.87
CA PHE A 36 -32.95 -12.76 -23.02
C PHE A 36 -32.03 -12.98 -24.23
N ARG A 37 -32.20 -12.18 -25.28
CA ARG A 37 -31.28 -12.14 -26.43
C ARG A 37 -29.97 -11.48 -25.96
N PRO A 38 -28.82 -12.16 -25.95
CA PRO A 38 -27.55 -11.51 -25.70
C PRO A 38 -27.09 -10.85 -26.99
N THR A 39 -26.92 -9.54 -26.97
CA THR A 39 -26.16 -8.83 -27.99
C THR A 39 -24.73 -9.37 -27.94
N VAL A 40 -24.31 -10.07 -29.00
CA VAL A 40 -22.93 -10.54 -29.15
C VAL A 40 -22.04 -9.32 -29.39
N HIS A 41 -21.54 -8.71 -28.32
CA HIS A 41 -20.37 -7.84 -28.44
C HIS A 41 -19.17 -8.74 -28.71
N ARG A 42 -18.69 -8.70 -29.95
CA ARG A 42 -17.45 -9.33 -30.38
C ARG A 42 -16.29 -8.64 -29.64
N SER A 43 -15.96 -9.13 -28.45
CA SER A 43 -14.75 -8.73 -27.73
C SER A 43 -13.55 -9.21 -28.53
N ILE A 44 -12.91 -8.29 -29.26
CA ILE A 44 -11.60 -8.51 -29.86
C ILE A 44 -10.62 -8.52 -28.68
N SER A 45 -10.23 -9.71 -28.24
CA SER A 45 -9.07 -9.86 -27.36
C SER A 45 -7.81 -9.54 -28.19
N VAL A 46 -7.31 -8.32 -28.09
CA VAL A 46 -5.96 -8.02 -28.59
C VAL A 46 -4.99 -8.44 -27.51
N ALA A 47 -4.24 -9.51 -27.77
CA ALA A 47 -3.16 -9.95 -26.89
C ALA A 47 -2.04 -8.90 -26.90
N SER A 48 -2.08 -7.95 -25.97
CA SER A 48 -0.90 -7.17 -25.62
C SER A 48 0.11 -8.12 -25.00
N ARG A 49 1.23 -8.38 -25.67
CA ARG A 49 2.35 -9.11 -25.05
C ARG A 49 2.74 -8.35 -23.77
N PRO A 50 2.63 -8.95 -22.58
CA PRO A 50 3.11 -8.29 -21.38
C PRO A 50 4.61 -8.08 -21.54
N VAL A 51 5.08 -6.84 -21.29
CA VAL A 51 6.50 -6.56 -21.15
C VAL A 51 6.96 -7.33 -19.92
N SER A 52 7.50 -8.51 -20.13
CA SER A 52 7.94 -9.43 -19.08
C SER A 52 9.31 -9.01 -18.55
N VAL A 53 9.39 -7.80 -18.00
CA VAL A 53 10.57 -7.34 -17.26
C VAL A 53 10.28 -7.53 -15.78
N THR A 54 11.22 -8.17 -15.08
CA THR A 54 11.13 -8.40 -13.63
C THR A 54 10.98 -7.06 -12.91
N PRO A 55 10.03 -6.91 -11.96
CA PRO A 55 9.92 -5.70 -11.15
C PRO A 55 11.27 -5.34 -10.50
N GLY A 56 11.74 -4.11 -10.71
CA GLY A 56 13.01 -3.60 -10.17
C GLY A 56 14.24 -3.76 -11.08
N SER A 57 14.16 -4.45 -12.22
CA SER A 57 15.28 -4.65 -13.15
C SER A 57 15.11 -3.93 -14.50
N PHE A 58 14.25 -2.91 -14.57
CA PHE A 58 13.99 -2.14 -15.79
C PHE A 58 14.90 -0.89 -15.88
N THR A 59 15.04 -0.39 -17.10
CA THR A 59 15.76 0.85 -17.43
C THR A 59 14.80 2.00 -17.66
N TRP A 60 15.32 3.22 -17.69
CA TRP A 60 14.54 4.40 -18.09
C TRP A 60 14.02 4.32 -19.52
N ASP A 61 14.74 3.66 -20.44
CA ASP A 61 14.27 3.43 -21.81
C ASP A 61 13.04 2.51 -21.83
N ASP A 62 13.00 1.49 -20.97
CA ASP A 62 11.82 0.64 -20.81
C ASP A 62 10.61 1.45 -20.31
N VAL A 63 10.83 2.39 -19.37
CA VAL A 63 9.79 3.30 -18.86
C VAL A 63 9.26 4.18 -19.99
N VAL A 64 10.15 4.79 -20.78
CA VAL A 64 9.77 5.63 -21.91
C VAL A 64 8.97 4.82 -22.93
N HIS A 65 9.49 3.65 -23.32
CA HIS A 65 8.83 2.76 -24.28
C HIS A 65 7.44 2.35 -23.82
N VAL A 66 7.28 1.85 -22.59
CA VAL A 66 5.98 1.40 -22.09
C VAL A 66 5.00 2.54 -21.82
N SER A 67 5.50 3.74 -21.61
CA SER A 67 4.67 4.92 -21.37
C SER A 67 4.10 5.54 -22.66
N SER A 68 4.70 5.26 -23.82
CA SER A 68 4.30 5.82 -25.12
C SER A 68 2.91 5.31 -25.54
N PRO A 69 1.98 6.19 -25.93
CA PRO A 69 0.68 5.80 -26.47
C PRO A 69 0.81 4.98 -27.77
N GLU A 70 1.82 5.26 -28.59
CA GLU A 70 2.02 4.57 -29.87
C GLU A 70 2.46 3.12 -29.70
N SER A 71 3.07 2.79 -28.55
CA SER A 71 3.65 1.47 -28.30
C SER A 71 2.60 0.40 -28.00
N PHE A 72 1.37 0.77 -27.61
CA PHE A 72 0.30 -0.16 -27.25
C PHE A 72 -1.06 0.39 -27.68
N GLN A 73 -1.87 -0.43 -28.37
CA GLN A 73 -3.27 -0.11 -28.64
C GLN A 73 -4.12 -0.51 -27.44
N ASP A 74 -4.19 0.35 -26.42
CA ASP A 74 -5.06 0.18 -25.26
C ASP A 74 -6.05 1.36 -25.12
N ASP A 75 -7.19 1.10 -24.48
CA ASP A 75 -8.20 2.13 -24.19
C ASP A 75 -7.74 2.94 -22.96
N PRO A 76 -7.52 4.26 -23.07
CA PRO A 76 -7.17 5.10 -21.92
C PRO A 76 -8.26 5.14 -20.83
N ALA A 77 -9.50 4.80 -21.18
CA ALA A 77 -10.60 4.69 -20.21
C ALA A 77 -10.64 3.35 -19.47
N ASP A 78 -9.82 2.36 -19.87
CA ASP A 78 -9.70 1.08 -19.19
C ASP A 78 -8.99 1.24 -17.83
N LEU A 79 -9.75 0.96 -16.77
CA LEU A 79 -9.29 1.06 -15.39
C LEU A 79 -8.69 -0.25 -14.84
N THR A 80 -8.65 -1.33 -15.64
CA THR A 80 -8.23 -2.67 -15.19
C THR A 80 -6.85 -2.64 -14.52
N GLY A 81 -5.87 -2.01 -15.16
CA GLY A 81 -4.51 -1.90 -14.61
C GLY A 81 -4.44 -1.12 -13.29
N TYR A 82 -5.35 -0.18 -13.04
CA TYR A 82 -5.45 0.52 -11.76
C TYR A 82 -6.05 -0.37 -10.66
N PHE A 83 -7.11 -1.11 -10.98
CA PHE A 83 -7.69 -2.09 -10.04
C PHE A 83 -6.69 -3.16 -9.63
N GLU A 84 -5.80 -3.58 -10.54
CA GLU A 84 -4.71 -4.49 -10.20
C GLU A 84 -3.78 -3.91 -9.13
N LYS A 85 -3.46 -2.60 -9.19
CA LYS A 85 -2.63 -1.95 -8.14
C LYS A 85 -3.34 -1.92 -6.80
N VAL A 86 -4.64 -1.61 -6.81
CA VAL A 86 -5.46 -1.65 -5.61
C VAL A 86 -5.46 -3.05 -5.00
N LYS A 87 -5.64 -4.10 -5.81
CA LYS A 87 -5.60 -5.50 -5.35
C LYS A 87 -4.23 -5.86 -4.76
N LEU A 88 -3.14 -5.40 -5.35
CA LEU A 88 -1.78 -5.63 -4.82
C LEU A 88 -1.53 -4.97 -3.46
N CYS A 89 -2.33 -3.98 -3.07
CA CYS A 89 -2.27 -3.36 -1.74
C CYS A 89 -3.35 -3.88 -0.79
N ASN A 90 -4.30 -4.70 -1.26
CA ASN A 90 -5.45 -5.16 -0.48
C ASN A 90 -5.56 -6.70 -0.45
N ARG A 91 -4.47 -7.40 -0.12
CA ARG A 91 -4.44 -8.87 -0.16
C ARG A 91 -4.79 -9.51 1.19
N GLY A 92 -5.14 -10.80 1.13
CA GLY A 92 -5.26 -11.68 2.30
C GLY A 92 -6.49 -11.42 3.16
N SER A 93 -7.52 -10.77 2.63
CA SER A 93 -8.78 -10.55 3.36
C SER A 93 -9.44 -11.86 3.81
N ASP A 94 -9.23 -12.93 3.06
CA ASP A 94 -9.68 -14.29 3.36
C ASP A 94 -8.99 -14.91 4.58
N THR A 95 -7.77 -14.47 4.92
CA THR A 95 -7.03 -14.95 6.10
C THR A 95 -7.17 -14.03 7.31
N GLN A 96 -8.04 -13.01 7.25
CA GLN A 96 -8.29 -12.11 8.39
C GLN A 96 -8.78 -12.84 9.64
N SER A 97 -9.53 -13.94 9.48
CA SER A 97 -9.99 -14.79 10.58
C SER A 97 -8.84 -15.48 11.34
N GLU A 98 -7.62 -15.48 10.79
CA GLU A 98 -6.41 -15.98 11.44
C GLU A 98 -5.78 -14.96 12.39
N PHE A 99 -6.47 -13.85 12.71
CA PHE A 99 -5.97 -12.83 13.61
C PHE A 99 -6.96 -12.51 14.74
N PHE A 100 -6.43 -12.33 15.94
CA PHE A 100 -7.13 -11.69 17.04
C PHE A 100 -7.13 -10.17 16.84
N PRO A 101 -8.26 -9.48 17.03
CA PRO A 101 -8.23 -8.03 17.16
C PRO A 101 -7.48 -7.65 18.44
N PHE A 102 -6.55 -6.70 18.33
CA PHE A 102 -5.85 -6.09 19.46
C PHE A 102 -6.57 -4.79 19.84
N VAL A 103 -7.15 -4.78 21.03
CA VAL A 103 -8.09 -3.77 21.51
C VAL A 103 -7.51 -3.01 22.69
N ILE A 104 -7.62 -1.68 22.64
CA ILE A 104 -7.29 -0.77 23.74
C ILE A 104 -8.47 0.20 23.91
N ASP A 105 -8.98 0.33 25.13
CA ASP A 105 -10.11 1.22 25.46
C ASP A 105 -11.33 1.05 24.52
N GLY A 106 -11.63 -0.20 24.15
CA GLY A 106 -12.75 -0.55 23.26
C GLY A 106 -12.50 -0.32 21.77
N GLN A 107 -11.30 0.13 21.37
CA GLN A 107 -10.94 0.38 19.96
C GLN A 107 -9.94 -0.64 19.43
N ILE A 108 -10.15 -1.11 18.19
CA ILE A 108 -9.24 -2.04 17.51
C ILE A 108 -8.01 -1.26 16.99
N VAL A 109 -6.93 -1.32 17.75
CA VAL A 109 -5.68 -0.65 17.39
C VAL A 109 -4.78 -1.50 16.49
N GLY A 110 -5.01 -2.81 16.42
CA GLY A 110 -4.20 -3.73 15.62
C GLY A 110 -4.80 -5.13 15.52
N TYR A 111 -4.01 -6.03 14.95
CA TYR A 111 -4.35 -7.44 14.82
C TYR A 111 -3.12 -8.28 15.11
N VAL A 112 -3.30 -9.40 15.81
CA VAL A 112 -2.23 -10.33 16.17
C VAL A 112 -2.61 -11.71 15.66
N HIS A 113 -1.74 -12.31 14.84
CA HIS A 113 -1.97 -13.63 14.29
C HIS A 113 -2.11 -14.68 15.42
N HIS A 114 -3.03 -15.65 15.28
CA HIS A 114 -3.28 -16.67 16.31
C HIS A 114 -2.00 -17.43 16.70
N GLY A 115 -1.14 -17.74 15.72
CA GLY A 115 0.14 -18.41 15.97
C GLY A 115 1.13 -17.56 16.79
N PHE A 116 1.03 -16.22 16.73
CA PHE A 116 1.89 -15.31 17.48
C PHE A 116 1.42 -15.11 18.94
N ALA A 117 0.14 -15.36 19.22
CA ALA A 117 -0.45 -15.17 20.55
C ALA A 117 0.28 -15.94 21.65
N LYS A 118 0.86 -17.12 21.35
CA LYS A 118 1.62 -17.94 22.32
C LYS A 118 2.84 -17.21 22.89
N HIS A 119 3.46 -16.32 22.13
CA HIS A 119 4.56 -15.49 22.64
C HIS A 119 4.05 -14.43 23.62
N LEU A 120 2.89 -13.83 23.34
CA LEU A 120 2.30 -12.77 24.18
C LEU A 120 1.69 -13.31 25.48
N GLN A 121 1.19 -14.55 25.47
CA GLN A 121 0.68 -15.24 26.67
C GLN A 121 1.72 -15.38 27.78
N GLN A 122 3.01 -15.30 27.47
CA GLN A 122 4.10 -15.37 28.45
C GLN A 122 4.23 -14.08 29.28
N TYR A 123 3.50 -13.02 28.93
CA TYR A 123 3.54 -11.71 29.58
C TYR A 123 2.16 -11.32 30.14
N PRO A 124 1.60 -12.07 31.11
CA PRO A 124 0.24 -11.86 31.62
C PRO A 124 0.05 -10.50 32.32
N ASN A 125 1.14 -9.89 32.80
CA ASN A 125 1.11 -8.54 33.38
C ASN A 125 1.02 -7.42 32.32
N VAL A 126 1.09 -7.77 31.03
CA VAL A 126 1.05 -6.82 29.90
C VAL A 126 -0.14 -7.11 28.99
N PHE A 127 -0.40 -8.39 28.68
CA PHE A 127 -1.44 -8.81 27.74
C PHE A 127 -2.49 -9.68 28.40
N THR A 128 -3.75 -9.46 28.02
CA THR A 128 -4.89 -10.26 28.46
C THR A 128 -5.67 -10.75 27.25
N PHE A 129 -6.08 -12.02 27.26
CA PHE A 129 -6.90 -12.61 26.21
C PHE A 129 -8.31 -12.77 26.77
N SER A 130 -9.24 -11.91 26.34
CA SER A 130 -10.63 -11.99 26.78
C SER A 130 -11.42 -12.91 25.86
N GLN A 131 -12.12 -13.86 26.45
CA GLN A 131 -13.30 -14.48 25.86
C GLN A 131 -14.47 -13.56 26.23
N ASP A 132 -14.91 -12.72 25.29
CA ASP A 132 -16.11 -11.91 25.53
C ASP A 132 -17.33 -12.68 25.03
N ASP A 133 -18.08 -13.28 25.94
CA ASP A 133 -19.32 -14.03 25.63
C ASP A 133 -20.48 -13.08 25.23
N SER A 134 -20.33 -11.76 25.41
CA SER A 134 -21.39 -10.77 25.18
C SER A 134 -21.41 -10.17 23.77
N VAL A 135 -20.37 -10.44 22.97
CA VAL A 135 -20.30 -10.14 21.55
C VAL A 135 -20.22 -11.46 20.80
N LYS A 136 -21.07 -11.72 19.82
CA LYS A 136 -21.02 -12.93 18.97
C LYS A 136 -19.77 -12.97 18.04
N VAL A 137 -18.65 -12.40 18.45
CA VAL A 137 -17.39 -12.30 17.71
C VAL A 137 -16.26 -12.67 18.69
N GLY A 138 -15.44 -13.64 18.30
CA GLY A 138 -14.51 -14.39 19.16
C GLY A 138 -13.46 -13.59 19.93
N ALA A 139 -12.61 -14.33 20.65
CA ALA A 139 -11.62 -13.81 21.58
C ALA A 139 -10.80 -12.63 21.03
N CYS A 140 -10.44 -11.67 21.90
CA CYS A 140 -9.60 -10.54 21.55
C CYS A 140 -8.40 -10.42 22.49
N LEU A 141 -7.35 -9.74 22.01
CA LEU A 141 -6.19 -9.38 22.79
C LEU A 141 -6.38 -7.97 23.34
N THR A 142 -6.13 -7.78 24.62
CA THR A 142 -6.17 -6.47 25.29
C THR A 142 -4.87 -6.24 26.07
N LEU A 143 -4.64 -4.99 26.49
CA LEU A 143 -3.61 -4.67 27.47
C LEU A 143 -4.14 -4.87 28.89
N HIS A 144 -3.26 -5.32 29.78
CA HIS A 144 -3.58 -5.55 31.18
C HIS A 144 -4.13 -4.27 31.83
N GLU A 145 -5.15 -4.41 32.68
CA GLU A 145 -5.92 -3.29 33.22
C GLU A 145 -5.08 -2.32 34.08
N SER A 146 -3.93 -2.75 34.59
CA SER A 146 -3.01 -1.88 35.35
C SER A 146 -2.32 -0.82 34.48
N LEU A 147 -2.27 -0.99 33.15
CA LEU A 147 -1.61 -0.08 32.22
C LEU A 147 -2.53 1.09 31.84
N LYS A 148 -2.64 2.07 32.74
CA LYS A 148 -3.61 3.16 32.63
C LYS A 148 -3.20 4.27 31.65
N THR A 149 -1.92 4.60 31.56
CA THR A 149 -1.45 5.73 30.74
C THR A 149 -0.87 5.28 29.39
N PRO A 150 -0.90 6.12 28.35
CA PRO A 150 -0.18 5.86 27.09
C PRO A 150 1.30 5.52 27.28
N GLU A 151 1.95 6.15 28.26
CA GLU A 151 3.36 5.96 28.61
C GLU A 151 3.59 4.57 29.22
N ASP A 152 2.72 4.14 30.15
CA ASP A 152 2.80 2.80 30.75
C ASP A 152 2.63 1.71 29.69
N ARG A 153 1.63 1.87 28.81
CA ARG A 153 1.36 0.95 27.70
C ARG A 153 2.55 0.87 26.74
N THR A 154 3.13 2.03 26.42
CA THR A 154 4.28 2.12 25.50
C THR A 154 5.53 1.46 26.09
N ARG A 155 5.82 1.73 27.37
CA ARG A 155 6.94 1.12 28.08
C ARG A 155 6.78 -0.41 28.17
N ALA A 156 5.63 -0.87 28.68
CA ALA A 156 5.38 -2.30 28.88
C ALA A 156 5.42 -3.10 27.56
N VAL A 157 4.74 -2.63 26.51
CA VAL A 157 4.78 -3.30 25.20
C VAL A 157 6.18 -3.20 24.59
N GLY A 158 6.84 -2.05 24.71
CA GLY A 158 8.20 -1.85 24.20
C GLY A 158 9.21 -2.81 24.82
N ASP A 159 9.11 -3.08 26.13
CA ASP A 159 9.99 -4.02 26.81
C ASP A 159 9.71 -5.46 26.38
N VAL A 160 8.44 -5.86 26.18
CA VAL A 160 8.11 -7.16 25.59
C VAL A 160 8.69 -7.32 24.18
N VAL A 161 8.56 -6.30 23.33
CA VAL A 161 9.12 -6.31 21.97
C VAL A 161 10.63 -6.49 22.01
N LYS A 162 11.34 -5.79 22.91
CA LYS A 162 12.79 -5.97 23.12
C LYS A 162 13.13 -7.40 23.57
N CYS A 163 12.36 -7.96 24.51
CA CYS A 163 12.57 -9.33 25.00
C CYS A 163 12.37 -10.39 23.91
N LEU A 164 11.37 -10.21 23.04
CA LEU A 164 11.13 -11.11 21.90
C LEU A 164 12.22 -10.99 20.83
N GLY A 165 12.79 -9.79 20.65
CA GLY A 165 13.92 -9.54 19.78
C GLY A 165 13.60 -9.63 18.27
N GLU A 166 14.61 -9.30 17.46
CA GLU A 166 14.50 -9.17 16.00
C GLU A 166 14.25 -10.51 15.29
N GLU A 167 14.57 -11.65 15.91
CA GLU A 167 14.28 -12.98 15.35
C GLU A 167 12.78 -13.29 15.33
N VAL A 168 12.02 -12.70 16.26
CA VAL A 168 10.58 -12.92 16.43
C VAL A 168 9.77 -11.75 15.88
N ILE A 169 10.24 -10.52 16.10
CA ILE A 169 9.62 -9.29 15.58
C ILE A 169 10.68 -8.53 14.77
N PRO A 170 10.91 -8.91 13.51
CA PRO A 170 11.91 -8.24 12.70
C PRO A 170 11.49 -6.80 12.37
N GLY A 171 12.49 -5.91 12.35
CA GLY A 171 12.54 -4.58 11.75
C GLY A 171 11.56 -3.55 12.33
N THR A 172 11.44 -3.49 13.65
CA THR A 172 10.66 -2.45 14.32
C THR A 172 11.01 -1.04 13.80
N ARG A 173 9.98 -0.27 13.43
CA ARG A 173 10.14 1.11 12.92
C ARG A 173 9.41 2.08 13.81
N ASN A 174 10.00 3.25 14.02
CA ASN A 174 9.32 4.35 14.70
C ASN A 174 8.47 5.16 13.72
N GLU A 175 7.66 4.49 12.90
CA GLU A 175 6.86 5.07 11.81
C GLU A 175 5.42 4.58 11.92
N VAL A 176 4.47 5.48 12.11
CA VAL A 176 3.06 5.12 12.39
C VAL A 176 2.20 5.17 11.12
N TYR A 177 2.52 6.09 10.23
CA TYR A 177 1.86 6.34 8.95
C TYR A 177 2.91 6.69 7.89
N GLY A 178 2.52 7.04 6.66
CA GLY A 178 3.43 7.68 5.72
C GLY A 178 2.92 9.00 5.18
N VAL A 179 3.85 9.83 4.74
CA VAL A 179 3.62 11.09 4.01
C VAL A 179 4.19 10.95 2.61
N HIS A 180 3.39 11.36 1.62
CA HIS A 180 3.72 11.17 0.22
C HIS A 180 3.38 12.41 -0.58
N MET A 181 4.26 12.84 -1.47
CA MET A 181 4.07 14.06 -2.25
C MET A 181 4.26 13.83 -3.75
N ASN A 182 3.25 14.25 -4.52
CA ASN A 182 3.34 14.33 -5.98
C ASN A 182 3.99 15.66 -6.37
N GLY A 183 5.26 15.61 -6.76
CA GLY A 183 5.98 16.77 -7.26
C GLY A 183 5.75 16.92 -8.75
N TYR A 184 5.06 17.98 -9.17
CA TYR A 184 4.71 18.18 -10.57
C TYR A 184 5.14 19.55 -11.08
N VAL A 185 5.43 19.60 -12.37
CA VAL A 185 5.71 20.84 -13.12
C VAL A 185 4.60 21.04 -14.14
N GLU A 186 4.30 22.29 -14.47
CA GLU A 186 3.36 22.62 -15.53
C GLU A 186 4.09 23.39 -16.64
N LYS A 187 4.08 22.85 -17.86
CA LYS A 187 4.71 23.44 -19.04
C LYS A 187 3.65 23.53 -20.15
N GLU A 188 3.46 24.73 -20.70
CA GLU A 188 2.50 24.94 -21.80
C GLU A 188 1.09 24.39 -21.51
N GLY A 189 0.62 24.53 -20.26
CA GLY A 189 -0.68 24.02 -19.80
C GLY A 189 -0.75 22.50 -19.59
N LYS A 190 0.36 21.76 -19.76
CA LYS A 190 0.45 20.33 -19.52
C LYS A 190 1.20 20.04 -18.22
N LYS A 191 0.71 19.07 -17.44
CA LYS A 191 1.36 18.64 -16.20
C LYS A 191 2.32 17.48 -16.45
N PHE A 192 3.45 17.53 -15.76
CA PHE A 192 4.49 16.51 -15.74
C PHE A 192 4.78 16.14 -14.30
N LEU A 193 4.93 14.85 -14.01
CA LEU A 193 5.30 14.36 -12.68
C LEU A 193 6.78 14.00 -12.67
N TRP A 194 7.46 14.41 -11.61
CA TRP A 194 8.76 13.84 -11.27
C TRP A 194 8.54 12.45 -10.67
N VAL A 195 9.19 11.46 -11.28
CA VAL A 195 9.19 10.06 -10.86
C VAL A 195 10.60 9.72 -10.40
N ALA A 196 10.72 9.16 -9.21
CA ALA A 196 11.97 8.65 -8.68
C ALA A 196 12.13 7.16 -9.03
N LYS A 197 13.37 6.68 -9.12
CA LYS A 197 13.67 5.25 -9.11
C LYS A 197 14.44 4.93 -7.84
N ARG A 198 13.96 3.99 -7.04
CA ARG A 198 14.53 3.64 -5.74
C ARG A 198 15.93 3.06 -5.91
N SER A 199 16.84 3.38 -4.99
CA SER A 199 18.16 2.76 -4.94
C SER A 199 18.07 1.24 -4.84
N GLN A 200 19.03 0.54 -5.46
CA GLN A 200 19.15 -0.91 -5.38
C GLN A 200 19.50 -1.41 -3.97
N THR A 201 20.00 -0.53 -3.10
CA THR A 201 20.34 -0.86 -1.71
C THR A 201 19.14 -0.76 -0.75
N LYS A 202 17.98 -0.27 -1.22
CA LYS A 202 16.78 -0.18 -0.38
C LYS A 202 16.36 -1.58 0.10
N PRO A 203 16.04 -1.75 1.40
CA PRO A 203 15.61 -3.05 1.94
C PRO A 203 14.26 -3.51 1.40
N THR A 204 13.43 -2.58 0.93
CA THR A 204 12.12 -2.89 0.32
C THR A 204 12.01 -2.24 -1.04
N PHE A 205 11.51 -3.02 -2.01
CA PHE A 205 11.25 -2.58 -3.38
C PHE A 205 12.47 -1.91 -4.05
N PRO A 206 13.69 -2.52 -4.00
CA PRO A 206 14.87 -1.96 -4.65
C PRO A 206 14.65 -1.82 -6.17
N GLY A 207 15.13 -0.73 -6.76
CA GLY A 207 15.07 -0.47 -8.21
C GLY A 207 13.68 -0.15 -8.78
N MET A 208 12.61 -0.17 -7.97
CA MET A 208 11.26 0.15 -8.41
C MET A 208 11.04 1.66 -8.54
N LEU A 209 10.08 2.08 -9.37
CA LEU A 209 9.66 3.48 -9.45
C LEU A 209 8.92 3.89 -8.17
N ASP A 210 9.08 5.15 -7.81
CA ASP A 210 8.47 5.82 -6.67
C ASP A 210 7.98 7.22 -7.12
N HIS A 211 7.12 7.87 -6.34
CA HIS A 211 6.93 9.33 -6.48
C HIS A 211 8.13 10.11 -5.98
N LEU A 212 8.15 11.42 -6.23
CA LEU A 212 9.30 12.27 -5.93
C LEU A 212 9.75 12.23 -4.45
N VAL A 213 8.80 12.24 -3.50
CA VAL A 213 9.11 12.22 -2.05
C VAL A 213 8.13 11.32 -1.29
N ALA A 214 8.66 10.45 -0.42
CA ALA A 214 7.90 9.55 0.44
C ALA A 214 8.64 9.05 1.68
N GLY A 215 8.17 9.46 2.86
CA GLY A 215 8.72 9.00 4.14
C GLY A 215 7.69 8.40 5.08
N GLY A 216 8.14 7.50 5.95
CA GLY A 216 7.37 7.13 7.14
C GLY A 216 7.20 8.35 8.05
N LEU A 217 6.09 8.42 8.78
CA LEU A 217 5.76 9.51 9.70
C LEU A 217 6.10 9.08 11.14
N PRO A 218 7.16 9.63 11.73
CA PRO A 218 7.50 9.35 13.11
C PRO A 218 6.53 9.95 14.11
N GLN A 219 6.55 9.42 15.34
CA GLN A 219 5.84 10.04 16.44
C GLN A 219 6.45 11.41 16.78
N GLY A 220 5.61 12.40 17.08
CA GLY A 220 6.03 13.69 17.61
C GLY A 220 6.39 14.75 16.57
N ILE A 221 6.30 14.43 15.27
CA ILE A 221 6.44 15.37 14.17
C ILE A 221 5.12 15.48 13.39
N SER A 222 4.77 16.68 12.94
CA SER A 222 3.58 16.89 12.11
C SER A 222 3.81 16.36 10.69
N CYS A 223 2.73 16.00 9.98
CA CYS A 223 2.84 15.53 8.60
C CYS A 223 3.57 16.53 7.68
N GLY A 224 3.31 17.83 7.83
CA GLY A 224 3.94 18.88 7.04
C GLY A 224 5.43 19.06 7.34
N GLU A 225 5.83 19.05 8.62
CA GLU A 225 7.26 19.14 8.98
C GLU A 225 8.02 17.89 8.53
N ASN A 226 7.44 16.70 8.68
CA ASN A 226 8.06 15.48 8.18
C ASN A 226 8.20 15.53 6.66
N LEU A 227 7.16 15.94 5.94
CA LEU A 227 7.23 16.10 4.49
C LEU A 227 8.35 17.06 4.06
N MET A 228 8.52 18.20 4.72
CA MET A 228 9.58 19.15 4.40
C MET A 228 10.99 18.59 4.65
N LYS A 229 11.16 17.76 5.69
CA LYS A 229 12.39 17.00 5.95
C LYS A 229 12.67 16.04 4.79
N GLU A 230 11.72 15.15 4.47
CA GLU A 230 11.88 14.16 3.39
C GLU A 230 12.11 14.83 2.03
N CYS A 231 11.46 15.97 1.77
CA CYS A 231 11.66 16.76 0.56
C CYS A 231 13.13 17.17 0.35
N LYS A 232 13.82 17.52 1.44
CA LYS A 232 15.22 17.91 1.38
C LYS A 232 16.13 16.68 1.21
N GLU A 233 15.88 15.62 1.97
CA GLU A 233 16.72 14.42 2.02
C GLU A 233 16.64 13.60 0.72
N GLU A 234 15.43 13.35 0.22
CA GLU A 234 15.27 12.47 -0.95
C GLU A 234 15.48 13.20 -2.28
N ALA A 235 15.10 14.48 -2.38
CA ALA A 235 15.01 15.19 -3.66
C ALA A 235 15.68 16.58 -3.69
N GLY A 236 16.33 17.01 -2.60
CA GLY A 236 17.01 18.31 -2.54
C GLY A 236 16.07 19.51 -2.61
N ILE A 237 14.77 19.34 -2.34
CA ILE A 237 13.79 20.43 -2.39
C ILE A 237 13.96 21.30 -1.13
N PRO A 238 14.31 22.59 -1.27
CA PRO A 238 14.53 23.46 -0.12
C PRO A 238 13.22 23.79 0.58
N ARG A 239 13.29 24.07 1.90
CA ARG A 239 12.13 24.45 2.72
C ARG A 239 11.36 25.65 2.17
N SER A 240 12.03 26.57 1.48
CA SER A 240 11.40 27.72 0.82
C SER A 240 10.39 27.31 -0.25
N VAL A 241 10.54 26.12 -0.84
CA VAL A 241 9.64 25.53 -1.84
C VAL A 241 8.72 24.49 -1.21
N SER A 242 9.25 23.57 -0.40
CA SER A 242 8.44 22.47 0.15
C SER A 242 7.34 22.91 1.13
N LYS A 243 7.46 24.09 1.75
CA LYS A 243 6.39 24.69 2.58
C LYS A 243 5.11 25.01 1.81
N GLU A 244 5.18 25.11 0.47
CA GLU A 244 4.03 25.38 -0.40
C GLU A 244 3.28 24.09 -0.77
N ALA A 245 3.70 22.94 -0.26
CA ALA A 245 3.02 21.67 -0.49
C ALA A 245 1.61 21.69 0.14
N ILE A 246 0.62 21.27 -0.64
CA ILE A 246 -0.79 21.33 -0.25
C ILE A 246 -1.25 19.91 0.14
N PRO A 247 -1.87 19.72 1.32
CA PRO A 247 -2.49 18.45 1.66
C PRO A 247 -3.72 18.19 0.78
N VAL A 248 -3.83 16.99 0.22
CA VAL A 248 -4.84 16.62 -0.78
C VAL A 248 -5.60 15.34 -0.42
N GLY A 249 -5.65 15.05 0.88
CA GLY A 249 -6.34 13.89 1.46
C GLY A 249 -5.40 12.75 1.82
N ALA A 250 -5.95 11.55 1.87
CA ALA A 250 -5.21 10.33 2.18
C ALA A 250 -5.77 9.13 1.41
N ILE A 251 -4.94 8.09 1.27
CA ILE A 251 -5.36 6.76 0.82
C ILE A 251 -5.11 5.75 1.93
N SER A 252 -5.92 4.68 1.96
CA SER A 252 -5.82 3.62 2.97
C SER A 252 -6.05 2.25 2.35
N TYR A 253 -5.30 1.26 2.86
CA TYR A 253 -5.38 -0.12 2.39
C TYR A 253 -5.02 -1.12 3.50
N THR A 254 -5.43 -2.38 3.31
CA THR A 254 -5.13 -3.48 4.24
C THR A 254 -4.44 -4.61 3.49
N ASP A 255 -3.17 -4.87 3.81
CA ASP A 255 -2.38 -5.97 3.22
C ASP A 255 -2.05 -7.00 4.29
N ILE A 256 -2.61 -8.20 4.15
CA ILE A 256 -2.38 -9.33 5.05
C ILE A 256 -1.45 -10.31 4.35
N LYS A 257 -0.32 -10.64 5.00
CA LYS A 257 0.70 -11.54 4.44
C LYS A 257 1.35 -12.36 5.55
N GLY A 258 1.07 -13.66 5.56
CA GLY A 258 1.56 -14.56 6.61
C GLY A 258 1.09 -14.06 7.99
N TYR A 259 2.01 -13.83 8.91
CA TYR A 259 1.73 -13.30 10.25
C TYR A 259 1.56 -11.78 10.30
N GLY A 260 1.77 -11.07 9.19
CA GLY A 260 1.69 -9.61 9.12
C GLY A 260 0.30 -9.13 8.75
N TYR A 261 -0.24 -8.20 9.54
CA TYR A 261 -1.49 -7.48 9.24
C TYR A 261 -1.19 -5.98 9.09
N LYS A 262 -1.05 -5.51 7.85
CA LYS A 262 -0.70 -4.13 7.58
C LYS A 262 -1.95 -3.32 7.25
N ARG A 263 -2.37 -2.44 8.18
CA ARG A 263 -3.35 -1.38 7.93
C ARG A 263 -2.61 -0.07 7.73
N ASP A 264 -2.51 0.38 6.49
CA ASP A 264 -1.68 1.53 6.17
C ASP A 264 -2.53 2.75 5.78
N VAL A 265 -2.03 3.93 6.13
CA VAL A 265 -2.59 5.21 5.72
C VAL A 265 -1.46 6.07 5.20
N GLN A 266 -1.67 6.62 4.01
CA GLN A 266 -0.73 7.51 3.34
C GLN A 266 -1.34 8.88 3.18
N PHE A 267 -0.79 9.87 3.89
CA PHE A 267 -1.18 11.28 3.76
C PHE A 267 -0.59 11.84 2.46
N CYS A 268 -1.46 12.30 1.57
CA CYS A 268 -1.08 12.76 0.25
C CYS A 268 -0.92 14.28 0.21
N TYR A 269 0.13 14.73 -0.47
CA TYR A 269 0.41 16.13 -0.76
C TYR A 269 0.64 16.31 -2.26
N ASP A 270 0.39 17.51 -2.75
CA ASP A 270 0.83 17.95 -4.07
C ASP A 270 1.75 19.16 -3.91
N LEU A 271 2.80 19.23 -4.70
CA LEU A 271 3.69 20.39 -4.78
C LEU A 271 3.92 20.74 -6.25
N LYS A 272 3.50 21.95 -6.64
CA LYS A 272 3.87 22.51 -7.94
C LYS A 272 5.30 23.06 -7.84
N LEU A 273 6.22 22.43 -8.56
CA LEU A 273 7.63 22.81 -8.59
C LEU A 273 7.88 23.86 -9.68
N PRO A 274 8.89 24.75 -9.48
CA PRO A 274 9.36 25.62 -10.55
C PRO A 274 9.77 24.82 -11.78
N GLU A 275 9.55 25.37 -12.98
CA GLU A 275 9.89 24.68 -14.22
C GLU A 275 11.39 24.33 -14.34
N SER A 276 12.23 25.19 -13.76
CA SER A 276 13.68 25.06 -13.72
C SER A 276 14.19 24.10 -12.63
N PHE A 277 13.32 23.58 -11.76
CA PHE A 277 13.74 22.71 -10.67
C PHE A 277 14.11 21.32 -11.19
N VAL A 278 15.29 20.84 -10.78
CA VAL A 278 15.78 19.48 -11.03
C VAL A 278 16.07 18.84 -9.67
N PRO A 279 15.44 17.71 -9.33
CA PRO A 279 15.69 17.04 -8.07
C PRO A 279 17.08 16.40 -8.04
N GLU A 280 17.67 16.39 -6.85
CA GLU A 280 18.96 15.79 -6.57
C GLU A 280 18.84 14.87 -5.37
N ASN A 281 19.35 13.64 -5.50
CA ASN A 281 19.41 12.70 -4.39
C ASN A 281 20.46 13.19 -3.38
N GLN A 282 20.08 13.40 -2.11
CA GLN A 282 21.00 13.87 -1.07
C GLN A 282 21.42 12.77 -0.07
N ASP A 283 20.69 11.67 0.04
CA ASP A 283 20.86 10.68 1.12
C ASP A 283 21.18 9.25 0.65
N GLY A 284 21.15 9.00 -0.67
CA GLY A 284 21.43 7.69 -1.27
C GLY A 284 20.19 6.80 -1.44
N GLU A 285 18.99 7.27 -1.12
CA GLU A 285 17.77 6.47 -1.19
C GLU A 285 17.20 6.29 -2.61
N VAL A 286 17.62 7.16 -3.54
CA VAL A 286 17.15 7.23 -4.94
C VAL A 286 18.28 6.97 -5.94
N GLU A 287 18.06 6.12 -6.94
CA GLU A 287 18.99 5.86 -8.05
C GLU A 287 18.99 7.03 -9.07
N GLY A 288 17.83 7.62 -9.32
CA GLY A 288 17.69 8.77 -10.21
C GLY A 288 16.24 9.22 -10.37
N PHE A 289 16.04 10.28 -11.17
CA PHE A 289 14.74 10.90 -11.41
C PHE A 289 14.45 11.03 -12.90
N MET A 290 13.18 10.99 -13.26
CA MET A 290 12.70 11.31 -14.61
C MET A 290 11.43 12.16 -14.54
N LEU A 291 11.39 13.22 -15.33
CA LEU A 291 10.20 14.05 -15.52
C LEU A 291 9.36 13.47 -16.67
N LEU A 292 8.15 13.02 -16.38
CA LEU A 292 7.27 12.38 -17.36
C LEU A 292 5.94 13.13 -17.49
N PRO A 293 5.34 13.23 -18.69
CA PRO A 293 3.95 13.65 -18.82
C PRO A 293 3.05 12.80 -17.92
N VAL A 294 2.05 13.41 -17.27
CA VAL A 294 1.15 12.67 -16.37
C VAL A 294 0.46 11.49 -17.08
N THR A 295 0.11 11.65 -18.36
CA THR A 295 -0.45 10.59 -19.21
C THR A 295 0.51 9.41 -19.38
N ASN A 296 1.81 9.67 -19.46
CA ASN A 296 2.83 8.64 -19.58
C ASN A 296 2.97 7.88 -18.26
N VAL A 297 2.97 8.59 -17.12
CA VAL A 297 2.95 7.95 -15.79
C VAL A 297 1.70 7.07 -15.62
N ALA A 298 0.53 7.57 -16.03
CA ALA A 298 -0.71 6.81 -16.04
C ALA A 298 -0.58 5.51 -16.85
N ASN A 299 0.03 5.57 -18.04
CA ASN A 299 0.28 4.39 -18.88
C ASN A 299 1.22 3.38 -18.21
N VAL A 300 2.31 3.84 -17.58
CA VAL A 300 3.23 2.95 -16.85
C VAL A 300 2.48 2.21 -15.74
N ILE A 301 1.67 2.92 -14.95
CA ILE A 301 0.86 2.30 -13.89
C ILE A 301 -0.11 1.28 -14.49
N ARG A 302 -0.84 1.61 -15.55
CA ARG A 302 -1.81 0.68 -16.15
C ARG A 302 -1.16 -0.58 -16.73
N ARG A 303 0.05 -0.45 -17.30
CA ARG A 303 0.64 -1.48 -18.15
C ARG A 303 1.70 -2.34 -17.45
N THR A 304 2.30 -1.89 -16.34
CA THR A 304 3.45 -2.58 -15.72
C THR A 304 3.35 -2.67 -14.20
N GLN A 305 4.28 -3.40 -13.60
CA GLN A 305 4.51 -3.42 -12.15
C GLN A 305 5.81 -2.67 -11.78
N PHE A 306 6.19 -1.64 -12.54
CA PHE A 306 7.44 -0.90 -12.30
C PHE A 306 7.38 -0.04 -11.03
N PHE A 307 6.22 0.53 -10.71
CA PHE A 307 6.01 1.30 -9.49
C PHE A 307 5.91 0.40 -8.26
N LYS A 308 6.52 0.85 -7.17
CA LYS A 308 6.23 0.38 -5.83
C LYS A 308 4.70 0.42 -5.60
N PRO A 309 4.07 -0.67 -5.11
CA PRO A 309 2.61 -0.82 -5.20
C PRO A 309 1.80 0.31 -4.56
N ASN A 310 2.12 0.71 -3.32
CA ASN A 310 1.37 1.73 -2.60
C ASN A 310 1.54 3.14 -3.22
N CYS A 311 2.65 3.41 -3.87
CA CYS A 311 2.91 4.67 -4.56
C CYS A 311 2.02 4.83 -5.79
N SER A 312 1.68 3.70 -6.44
CA SER A 312 0.68 3.71 -7.52
C SER A 312 -0.66 4.23 -7.02
N LEU A 313 -1.10 3.89 -5.79
CA LEU A 313 -2.38 4.37 -5.25
C LEU A 313 -2.39 5.89 -5.03
N VAL A 314 -1.27 6.45 -4.55
CA VAL A 314 -1.10 7.89 -4.38
C VAL A 314 -1.19 8.63 -5.72
N ILE A 315 -0.55 8.07 -6.76
CA ILE A 315 -0.60 8.65 -8.10
C ILE A 315 -2.00 8.48 -8.73
N ILE A 316 -2.68 7.35 -8.53
CA ILE A 316 -4.08 7.18 -8.98
C ILE A 316 -4.98 8.24 -8.34
N ASN A 317 -4.82 8.52 -7.03
CA ASN A 317 -5.52 9.62 -6.38
C ASN A 317 -5.20 10.99 -7.01
N PHE A 318 -3.96 11.24 -7.44
CA PHE A 318 -3.60 12.43 -8.24
C PHE A 318 -4.34 12.46 -9.57
N LEU A 319 -4.39 11.35 -10.30
CA LEU A 319 -5.09 11.26 -11.59
C LEU A 319 -6.58 11.58 -11.47
N PHE A 320 -7.25 11.14 -10.40
CA PHE A 320 -8.64 11.53 -10.10
C PHE A 320 -8.77 13.03 -9.86
N ARG A 321 -7.98 13.58 -8.92
CA ARG A 321 -8.11 14.98 -8.50
C ARG A 321 -7.74 15.98 -9.60
N HIS A 322 -6.88 15.59 -10.53
CA HIS A 322 -6.44 16.42 -11.66
C HIS A 322 -7.17 16.12 -12.98
N GLY A 323 -8.21 15.27 -12.95
CA GLY A 323 -9.13 15.06 -14.09
C GLY A 323 -8.60 14.15 -15.21
N TYR A 324 -7.60 13.32 -14.93
CA TYR A 324 -7.05 12.34 -15.89
C TYR A 324 -7.86 11.05 -15.93
N ILE A 325 -8.48 10.66 -14.81
CA ILE A 325 -9.50 9.62 -14.77
C ILE A 325 -10.85 10.34 -14.76
N LYS A 326 -11.75 9.98 -15.68
CA LYS A 326 -12.99 10.72 -15.91
C LYS A 326 -14.23 9.91 -15.49
N PRO A 327 -15.32 10.55 -15.04
CA PRO A 327 -16.55 9.87 -14.60
C PRO A 327 -17.17 8.92 -15.64
N GLU A 328 -16.87 9.12 -16.93
CA GLU A 328 -17.35 8.27 -18.03
C GLU A 328 -16.63 6.91 -18.09
N SER A 329 -15.50 6.74 -17.40
CA SER A 329 -14.81 5.45 -17.31
C SER A 329 -15.65 4.43 -16.52
N SER A 330 -15.88 3.25 -17.11
CA SER A 330 -16.54 2.14 -16.41
C SER A 330 -15.76 1.75 -15.16
N GLY A 331 -16.44 1.69 -14.00
CA GLY A 331 -15.81 1.41 -12.71
C GLY A 331 -15.22 2.63 -11.98
N TYR A 332 -15.45 3.87 -12.45
CA TYR A 332 -14.91 5.10 -11.83
C TYR A 332 -15.15 5.18 -10.31
N LEU A 333 -16.41 5.01 -9.87
CA LEU A 333 -16.78 5.12 -8.46
C LEU A 333 -16.19 3.97 -7.63
N GLU A 334 -16.17 2.76 -8.18
CA GLU A 334 -15.59 1.58 -7.53
C GLU A 334 -14.09 1.78 -7.30
N LEU A 335 -13.35 2.24 -8.32
CA LEU A 335 -11.93 2.53 -8.20
C LEU A 335 -11.69 3.64 -7.18
N LEU A 336 -12.45 4.75 -7.24
CA LEU A 336 -12.31 5.87 -6.31
C LEU A 336 -12.54 5.44 -4.85
N GLN A 337 -13.56 4.62 -4.59
CA GLN A 337 -13.84 4.08 -3.26
C GLN A 337 -12.73 3.14 -2.79
N SER A 338 -12.21 2.31 -3.70
CA SER A 338 -11.21 1.30 -3.38
C SER A 338 -9.84 1.86 -2.94
N LEU A 339 -9.56 3.15 -3.21
CA LEU A 339 -8.39 3.86 -2.67
C LEU A 339 -8.49 4.15 -1.15
N ARG A 340 -9.64 3.88 -0.54
CA ARG A 340 -9.95 4.15 0.88
C ARG A 340 -10.56 2.91 1.56
N SER A 341 -10.10 1.72 1.17
CA SER A 341 -10.62 0.45 1.67
C SER A 341 -10.11 0.07 3.07
N GLY A 342 -8.94 0.59 3.47
CA GLY A 342 -8.35 0.30 4.77
C GLY A 342 -9.07 1.00 5.93
N THR A 343 -9.33 0.27 7.02
CA THR A 343 -9.91 0.83 8.25
C THR A 343 -8.91 1.75 8.96
N CYS A 344 -9.25 3.04 9.02
CA CYS A 344 -8.37 4.11 9.53
C CYS A 344 -8.54 4.40 11.03
N PHE A 345 -9.59 3.86 11.65
CA PHE A 345 -9.98 4.11 13.04
C PHE A 345 -10.02 2.80 13.83
#